data_AF-A0A7K6Z7I0-F1
#
_entry.id   AF-A0A7K6Z7I0-F1
#
_cell.length_a   1.000
_cell.length_b   1.000
_cell.length_c   1.000
_cell.angle_alpha   90.00
_cell.angle_beta   90.00
_cell.angle_gamma   90.00
#
_symmetry.space_group_name_H-M   'P 1'
#
loop_
_entity.id
_entity.type
_entity.pdbx_description
1 polymer ?
#
loop_
_entity_poly.entity_id
_entity_poly.type
_entity_poly.pdbx_seq_one_letter_code
_entity_poly.pdbx_strand_id
1 'polypeptide(L)'
;GVEVGPQPQGVVRADILDKMRKIVKHGLDFVQLFNEGKEFPPCTIEVFKIMEKVDYPRNKNDEVIAIIHPKLQDQDWQPLNNGDPLFLTLDGEVIAYKGDCTVYPTFINEAAYYEKKQAFVKTVKVKLTAKHIRSSV
;
A
#
# COMPACT_ATOMS: atom_id res chain seq x y z
N GLY A 1 11.61 1.32 5.69
CA GLY A 1 11.01 0.37 6.64
C GLY A 1 10.50 -0.83 5.90
N VAL A 2 10.13 -1.91 6.61
CA VAL A 2 9.39 -3.05 6.08
C VAL A 2 8.00 -3.01 6.68
N GLU A 3 6.97 -3.11 5.84
CA GLU A 3 5.56 -3.06 6.23
C GLU A 3 4.95 -4.46 6.08
N VAL A 4 4.16 -4.93 7.04
CA VAL A 4 3.47 -6.22 6.97
C VAL A 4 2.09 -6.12 7.63
N GLY A 5 1.05 -6.43 6.86
CA GLY A 5 -0.33 -6.46 7.34
C GLY A 5 -1.16 -7.53 6.63
N PRO A 6 -2.48 -7.57 6.88
CA PRO A 6 -3.18 -6.78 7.91
C PRO A 6 -2.99 -7.37 9.32
N GLN A 7 -2.86 -6.51 10.32
CA GLN A 7 -2.80 -6.89 11.73
C GLN A 7 -3.44 -5.79 12.59
N PRO A 8 -4.41 -6.11 13.46
CA PRO A 8 -4.92 -5.13 14.42
C PRO A 8 -3.81 -4.59 15.32
N GLN A 9 -3.85 -3.30 15.61
CA GLN A 9 -2.89 -2.67 16.52
C GLN A 9 -2.98 -3.31 17.91
N GLY A 10 -1.84 -3.53 18.56
CA GLY A 10 -1.76 -4.19 19.86
C GLY A 10 -1.95 -5.72 19.82
N VAL A 11 -2.09 -6.33 18.64
CA VAL A 11 -2.18 -7.79 18.45
C VAL A 11 -0.92 -8.32 17.80
N VAL A 12 -0.45 -9.50 18.24
CA VAL A 12 0.67 -10.21 17.63
C VAL A 12 0.15 -11.47 16.96
N ARG A 13 0.31 -11.58 15.64
CA ARG A 13 -0.01 -12.79 14.88
C ARG A 13 1.26 -13.51 14.44
N ALA A 14 1.28 -14.82 14.63
CA ALA A 14 2.45 -15.65 14.30
C ALA A 14 2.79 -15.63 12.79
N ASP A 15 1.77 -15.61 11.93
CA ASP A 15 1.94 -15.56 10.47
C ASP A 15 2.56 -14.23 9.99
N ILE A 16 2.13 -13.10 10.55
CA ILE A 16 2.70 -11.78 10.29
C ILE A 16 4.14 -11.69 10.77
N LEU A 17 4.41 -12.18 11.98
CA LEU A 17 5.76 -12.21 12.55
C LEU A 17 6.72 -13.04 11.69
N ASP A 18 6.31 -14.23 11.24
CA ASP A 18 7.13 -15.08 10.37
C ASP A 18 7.42 -14.42 9.02
N LYS A 19 6.41 -13.81 8.38
CA LYS A 19 6.59 -13.03 7.15
C LYS A 19 7.61 -11.89 7.36
N MET A 20 7.46 -11.11 8.43
CA MET A 20 8.38 -10.01 8.75
C MET A 20 9.82 -10.52 8.94
N ARG A 21 10.00 -11.61 9.70
CA ARG A 21 11.33 -12.23 9.92
C ARG A 21 11.97 -12.68 8.62
N LYS A 22 11.20 -13.29 7.71
CA LYS A 22 11.68 -13.73 6.40
C LYS A 22 12.16 -12.55 5.54
N ILE A 23 11.39 -11.46 5.50
CA ILE A 23 11.78 -10.26 4.74
C ILE A 23 13.08 -9.66 5.30
N VAL A 24 13.15 -9.48 6.63
CA VAL A 24 14.36 -8.93 7.27
C VAL A 24 15.57 -9.83 7.05
N LYS A 25 15.41 -11.16 7.17
CA LYS A 25 16.47 -12.11 6.91
C LYS A 25 17.02 -11.96 5.49
N HIS A 26 16.17 -11.95 4.47
CA HIS A 26 16.63 -11.79 3.08
C HIS A 26 17.28 -10.43 2.82
N GLY A 27 16.83 -9.37 3.49
CA GLY A 27 17.49 -8.06 3.44
C GLY A 27 18.91 -8.10 4.01
N LEU A 28 19.11 -8.79 5.13
CA LEU A 28 20.45 -8.97 5.73
C LEU A 28 21.34 -9.90 4.89
N ASP A 29 20.79 -11.01 4.39
CA ASP A 29 21.48 -11.92 3.48
C ASP A 29 21.97 -11.16 2.23
N PHE A 30 21.14 -10.27 1.66
CA PHE A 30 21.54 -9.41 0.53
C PHE A 30 22.74 -8.52 0.87
N VAL A 31 22.72 -7.84 2.03
CA VAL A 31 23.82 -6.98 2.47
C VAL A 31 25.10 -7.78 2.66
N GLN A 32 25.02 -8.96 3.29
CA GLN A 32 26.17 -9.83 3.47
C GLN A 32 26.74 -10.27 2.12
N LEU A 33 25.91 -10.79 1.23
CA LEU A 33 26.34 -11.24 -0.10
C LEU A 33 27.00 -10.11 -0.89
N PHE A 34 26.42 -8.91 -0.86
CA PHE A 34 27.01 -7.73 -1.50
C PHE A 34 28.41 -7.43 -0.94
N ASN A 35 28.57 -7.44 0.39
CA ASN A 35 29.85 -7.19 1.05
C ASN A 35 30.90 -8.29 0.78
N GLU A 36 30.46 -9.54 0.56
CA GLU A 36 31.32 -10.67 0.16
C GLU A 36 31.76 -10.60 -1.32
N GLY A 37 31.39 -9.55 -2.05
CA GLY A 37 31.77 -9.34 -3.44
C GLY A 37 30.82 -9.96 -4.44
N LYS A 38 29.63 -10.44 -4.02
CA LYS A 38 28.62 -10.90 -4.97
C LYS A 38 28.18 -9.75 -5.86
N GLU A 39 28.29 -9.96 -7.16
CA GLU A 39 27.77 -9.03 -8.15
C GLU A 39 26.28 -9.26 -8.39
N PHE A 40 25.53 -8.17 -8.55
CA PHE A 40 24.12 -8.21 -8.89
C PHE A 40 23.92 -7.55 -10.27
N PRO A 41 23.45 -8.31 -11.28
CA PRO A 41 23.23 -7.78 -12.61
C PRO A 41 22.11 -6.72 -12.64
N PRO A 42 22.03 -5.90 -13.70
CA PRO A 42 20.92 -4.98 -13.88
C PRO A 42 19.59 -5.72 -13.84
N CYS A 43 18.59 -5.11 -13.21
CA CYS A 43 17.26 -5.69 -13.10
C CYS A 43 16.18 -4.60 -13.20
N THR A 44 14.97 -5.02 -13.55
CA THR A 44 13.80 -4.14 -13.57
C THR A 44 12.73 -4.71 -12.65
N ILE A 45 12.14 -3.86 -11.84
CA ILE A 45 11.06 -4.20 -10.92
C ILE A 45 9.85 -3.31 -11.16
N GLU A 46 8.66 -3.84 -10.87
CA GLU A 46 7.43 -3.06 -10.83
C GLU A 46 7.26 -2.48 -9.42
N VAL A 47 6.93 -1.20 -9.36
CA VAL A 47 6.66 -0.49 -8.10
C VAL A 47 5.37 0.31 -8.22
N PHE A 48 4.77 0.58 -7.07
CA PHE A 48 3.59 1.43 -6.96
C PHE A 48 4.03 2.80 -6.47
N LYS A 49 4.03 3.79 -7.37
CA LYS A 49 4.44 5.17 -7.07
C LYS A 49 3.23 5.96 -6.55
N ILE A 50 3.39 6.57 -5.39
CA ILE A 50 2.37 7.43 -4.76
C ILE A 50 1.97 8.57 -5.70
N MET A 51 0.67 8.80 -5.81
CA MET A 51 0.09 9.98 -6.45
C MET A 51 -0.41 10.96 -5.39
N GLU A 52 -1.46 10.57 -4.66
CA GLU A 52 -2.13 11.42 -3.68
C GLU A 52 -2.93 10.58 -2.67
N LYS A 53 -3.31 11.22 -1.57
CA LYS A 53 -4.15 10.64 -0.52
C LYS A 53 -5.61 10.94 -0.83
N VAL A 54 -6.49 10.00 -0.50
CA VAL A 54 -7.95 10.21 -0.57
C VAL A 54 -8.48 10.16 0.85
N ASP A 55 -9.14 11.23 1.31
CA ASP A 55 -9.82 11.25 2.61
C ASP A 55 -11.17 10.52 2.53
N TYR A 56 -11.71 10.16 3.68
CA TYR A 56 -13.10 9.79 3.82
C TYR A 56 -14.01 10.98 3.49
N PRO A 57 -15.20 10.74 2.94
CA PRO A 57 -16.27 11.73 2.90
C PRO A 57 -16.62 12.19 4.33
N ARG A 58 -16.64 13.50 4.54
CA ARG A 58 -16.93 14.11 5.85
C ARG A 58 -18.05 15.14 5.76
N ASN A 59 -18.77 15.31 6.86
CA ASN A 59 -19.76 16.38 6.99
C ASN A 59 -19.11 17.72 7.38
N LYS A 60 -19.95 18.74 7.62
CA LYS A 60 -19.51 20.09 8.02
C LYS A 60 -18.81 20.14 9.39
N ASN A 61 -18.99 19.13 10.23
CA ASN A 61 -18.35 19.00 11.53
C ASN A 61 -17.05 18.17 11.47
N ASP A 62 -16.56 17.85 10.26
CA ASP A 62 -15.37 17.02 10.02
C ASP A 62 -15.53 15.53 10.43
N GLU A 63 -16.77 15.07 10.63
CA GLU A 63 -17.09 13.69 10.98
C GLU A 63 -17.22 12.83 9.72
N VAL A 64 -16.71 11.60 9.75
CA VAL A 64 -16.80 10.64 8.64
C VAL A 64 -18.27 10.22 8.44
N ILE A 65 -18.77 10.34 7.21
CA ILE A 65 -20.18 10.00 6.85
C ILE A 65 -20.32 8.79 5.93
N ALA A 66 -19.20 8.20 5.49
CA ALA A 66 -19.19 7.02 4.65
C ALA A 66 -18.01 6.11 5.03
N ILE A 67 -18.22 4.80 4.94
CA ILE A 67 -17.18 3.80 5.16
C ILE A 67 -16.58 3.33 3.83
N ILE A 68 -15.44 2.65 3.87
CA ILE A 68 -14.91 1.96 2.68
C ILE A 68 -15.97 0.97 2.16
N HIS A 69 -16.23 1.02 0.86
CA HIS A 69 -17.20 0.14 0.23
C HIS A 69 -16.71 -1.31 0.31
N PRO A 70 -17.58 -2.31 0.56
CA PRO A 70 -17.16 -3.71 0.73
C PRO A 70 -16.38 -4.31 -0.46
N LYS A 71 -16.65 -3.83 -1.68
CA LYS A 71 -15.89 -4.24 -2.89
C LYS A 71 -14.48 -3.65 -2.97
N LEU A 72 -14.18 -2.59 -2.22
CA LEU A 72 -12.84 -1.99 -2.12
C LEU A 72 -12.08 -2.51 -0.89
N GLN A 73 -12.80 -2.86 0.18
CA GLN A 73 -12.21 -3.39 1.40
C GLN A 73 -11.29 -4.59 1.12
N ASP A 74 -10.09 -4.55 1.70
CA ASP A 74 -9.04 -5.58 1.56
C ASP A 74 -8.53 -5.79 0.11
N GLN A 75 -8.84 -4.89 -0.82
CA GLN A 75 -8.39 -4.95 -2.22
C GLN A 75 -7.15 -4.07 -2.49
N ASP A 76 -6.25 -3.93 -1.51
CA ASP A 76 -4.98 -3.22 -1.71
C ASP A 76 -4.24 -3.79 -2.94
N TRP A 77 -3.63 -2.89 -3.71
CA TRP A 77 -2.88 -3.18 -4.93
C TRP A 77 -3.69 -3.70 -6.13
N GLN A 78 -5.01 -3.87 -6.00
CA GLN A 78 -5.88 -4.22 -7.14
C GLN A 78 -6.18 -2.99 -8.00
N PRO A 79 -6.45 -3.16 -9.32
CA PRO A 79 -6.81 -2.03 -10.17
C PRO A 79 -8.16 -1.43 -9.74
N LEU A 80 -8.22 -0.11 -9.65
CA LEU A 80 -9.42 0.68 -9.40
C LEU A 80 -9.69 1.59 -10.61
N ASN A 81 -10.84 1.42 -11.24
CA ASN A 81 -11.23 2.09 -12.49
C ASN A 81 -12.34 3.11 -12.25
N ASN A 82 -12.47 4.05 -13.18
CA ASN A 82 -13.56 5.04 -13.15
C ASN A 82 -14.93 4.32 -13.08
N GLY A 83 -15.76 4.72 -12.12
CA GLY A 83 -17.06 4.10 -11.83
C GLY A 83 -17.04 3.00 -10.77
N ASP A 84 -15.86 2.47 -10.39
CA ASP A 84 -15.77 1.46 -9.32
C ASP A 84 -16.13 2.07 -7.95
N PRO A 85 -16.79 1.32 -7.05
CA PRO A 85 -17.29 1.86 -5.80
C PRO A 85 -16.18 2.06 -4.75
N LEU A 86 -16.09 3.27 -4.19
CA LEU A 86 -15.11 3.64 -3.16
C LEU A 86 -15.66 3.58 -1.74
N PHE A 87 -16.79 4.27 -1.54
CA PHE A 87 -17.39 4.45 -0.23
C PHE A 87 -18.88 4.07 -0.24
N LEU A 88 -19.39 3.73 0.95
CA LEU A 88 -20.79 3.44 1.21
C LEU A 88 -21.26 4.31 2.37
N THR A 89 -22.28 5.14 2.16
CA THR A 89 -22.92 5.91 3.24
C THR A 89 -23.81 4.99 4.08
N LEU A 90 -24.15 5.41 5.30
CA LEU A 90 -25.08 4.64 6.15
C LEU A 90 -26.48 4.50 5.54
N ASP A 91 -26.88 5.46 4.70
CA ASP A 91 -28.16 5.45 3.98
C ASP A 91 -28.12 4.57 2.70
N GLY A 92 -26.99 3.91 2.44
CA GLY A 92 -26.82 2.98 1.32
C GLY A 92 -26.39 3.62 -0.01
N GLU A 93 -26.03 4.91 -0.01
CA GLU A 93 -25.50 5.57 -1.21
C GLU A 93 -24.06 5.13 -1.48
N VAL A 94 -23.79 4.78 -2.74
CA VAL A 94 -22.46 4.39 -3.21
C VAL A 94 -21.76 5.57 -3.85
N ILE A 95 -20.58 5.92 -3.33
CA ILE A 95 -19.71 6.94 -3.91
C ILE A 95 -18.68 6.24 -4.77
N ALA A 96 -18.76 6.45 -6.08
CA ALA A 96 -17.85 5.85 -7.05
C ALA A 96 -16.55 6.66 -7.23
N TYR A 97 -15.49 5.97 -7.66
CA TYR A 97 -14.24 6.59 -8.08
C TYR A 97 -14.46 7.37 -9.37
N LYS A 98 -14.10 8.66 -9.33
CA LYS A 98 -14.13 9.57 -10.48
C LYS A 98 -12.70 10.03 -10.76
N GLY A 99 -11.99 9.27 -11.57
CA GLY A 99 -10.63 9.60 -12.00
C GLY A 99 -10.40 9.31 -13.47
N ASP A 100 -9.36 9.92 -14.02
CA ASP A 100 -9.06 9.87 -15.46
C ASP A 100 -8.29 8.61 -15.87
N CYS A 101 -7.75 7.86 -14.92
CA CYS A 101 -6.96 6.66 -15.19
C CYS A 101 -7.17 5.59 -14.11
N THR A 102 -6.79 4.34 -14.42
CA THR A 102 -6.74 3.25 -13.45
C THR A 102 -5.63 3.52 -12.43
N VAL A 103 -5.98 3.44 -11.16
CA VAL A 103 -5.03 3.56 -10.03
C VAL A 103 -5.00 2.28 -9.21
N TYR A 104 -4.05 2.18 -8.30
CA TYR A 104 -3.90 1.04 -7.40
C TYR A 104 -3.93 1.56 -5.96
N PRO A 105 -5.05 1.42 -5.24
CA PRO A 105 -5.17 1.89 -3.87
C PRO A 105 -4.31 1.06 -2.92
N THR A 106 -3.76 1.69 -1.89
CA THR A 106 -2.98 1.05 -0.83
C THR A 106 -3.24 1.73 0.51
N PHE A 107 -2.97 1.00 1.59
CA PHE A 107 -3.30 1.39 2.97
C PHE A 107 -4.79 1.66 3.10
N ILE A 108 -5.59 0.81 2.45
CA ILE A 108 -7.04 0.91 2.51
C ILE A 108 -7.48 0.66 3.94
N ASN A 109 -8.20 1.62 4.52
CA ASN A 109 -8.82 1.52 5.83
C ASN A 109 -7.83 1.36 7.01
N GLU A 110 -6.64 1.96 6.92
CA GLU A 110 -5.67 1.94 8.03
C GLU A 110 -6.16 2.76 9.23
N ALA A 111 -6.23 2.12 10.41
CA ALA A 111 -6.75 2.73 11.63
C ALA A 111 -6.00 4.00 12.04
N ALA A 112 -4.67 4.02 11.92
CA ALA A 112 -3.87 5.20 12.26
C ALA A 112 -4.08 6.40 11.32
N TYR A 113 -4.78 6.23 10.20
CA TYR A 113 -4.88 7.23 9.14
C TYR A 113 -6.21 7.99 9.11
N TYR A 114 -7.16 7.60 9.95
CA TYR A 114 -8.42 8.34 10.15
C TYR A 114 -8.19 9.80 10.56
N GLU A 115 -7.27 10.06 11.50
CA GLU A 115 -6.89 11.41 11.93
C GLU A 115 -6.07 12.16 10.85
N LYS A 116 -5.43 11.42 9.94
CA LYS A 116 -4.55 11.97 8.90
C LYS A 116 -5.30 12.30 7.61
N LYS A 117 -6.64 12.20 7.65
CA LYS A 117 -7.52 12.44 6.51
C LYS A 117 -7.17 11.58 5.30
N GLN A 118 -6.96 10.28 5.54
CA GLN A 118 -6.50 9.34 4.53
C GLN A 118 -7.21 7.99 4.70
N ALA A 119 -8.22 7.76 3.87
CA ALA A 119 -8.90 6.48 3.71
C ALA A 119 -8.04 5.46 2.95
N PHE A 120 -7.31 5.93 1.93
CA PHE A 120 -6.32 5.17 1.19
C PHE A 120 -5.39 6.13 0.41
N VAL A 121 -4.33 5.59 -0.18
CA VAL A 121 -3.43 6.32 -1.09
C VAL A 121 -3.61 5.79 -2.51
N LYS A 122 -3.77 6.68 -3.48
CA LYS A 122 -3.72 6.32 -4.91
C LYS A 122 -2.29 6.16 -5.36
N THR A 123 -2.01 5.11 -6.10
CA THR A 123 -0.71 4.88 -6.73
C THR A 123 -0.86 4.54 -8.21
N VAL A 124 0.22 4.74 -8.96
CA VAL A 124 0.38 4.23 -10.32
C VAL A 124 1.49 3.20 -10.37
N LYS A 125 1.27 2.14 -11.14
CA LYS A 125 2.26 1.11 -11.38
C LYS A 125 3.28 1.61 -12.39
N VAL A 126 4.57 1.59 -12.03
CA VAL A 126 5.68 1.98 -12.89
C VAL A 126 6.80 0.95 -12.82
N LYS A 127 7.64 0.89 -13.86
CA LYS A 127 8.84 0.05 -13.89
C LYS A 127 10.06 0.88 -13.54
N LEU A 128 10.87 0.40 -12.59
CA LEU A 128 12.16 0.99 -12.24
C LEU A 128 13.28 0.01 -12.58
N THR A 129 14.34 0.52 -13.19
CA THR A 129 15.51 -0.27 -13.57
C THR A 129 16.70 0.11 -12.70
N ALA A 130 17.30 -0.88 -12.05
CA ALA A 130 18.57 -0.75 -11.37
C ALA A 130 19.72 -1.14 -12.31
N LYS A 131 20.84 -0.42 -12.22
CA LYS A 131 22.09 -0.79 -12.88
C LYS A 131 22.72 -1.98 -12.17
N HIS A 132 23.72 -2.58 -12.80
CA HIS A 132 24.62 -3.53 -12.14
C HIS A 132 25.22 -2.89 -10.89
N ILE A 133 25.31 -3.66 -9.80
CA ILE A 133 25.96 -3.25 -8.56
C ILE A 133 26.93 -4.34 -8.08
N ARG A 134 28.02 -3.90 -7.45
CA ARG A 134 28.99 -4.72 -6.74
C ARG A 134 29.65 -3.91 -5.64
N SER A 135 30.23 -4.58 -4.65
CA SER A 135 31.08 -3.92 -3.66
C SER A 135 32.36 -3.37 -4.32
N SER A 136 32.88 -2.28 -3.77
CA SER A 136 34.17 -1.70 -4.17
C SER A 136 35.37 -2.35 -3.48
N VAL A 137 35.11 -3.21 -2.48
CA VAL A 137 36.11 -3.88 -1.64
C VAL A 137 36.61 -5.15 -2.32
#